data_AF-A0A923C9W7-F1
#
_entry.id   AF-A0A923C9W7-F1
#
_cell.length_a   1.000
_cell.length_b   1.000
_cell.length_c   1.000
_cell.angle_alpha   90.00
_cell.angle_beta   90.00
_cell.angle_gamma   90.00
#
_symmetry.space_group_name_H-M   'P 1'
#
loop_
_entity.id
_entity.type
_entity.pdbx_description
1 polymer ?
#
loop_
_entity_poly.entity_id
_entity_poly.type
_entity_poly.pdbx_seq_one_letter_code
_entity_poly.pdbx_strand_id
1 'polypeptide(L)'
;PGGQVLGPTYDYTHRLFDFALMDNEGGSGPDAAGNARLEPEPAASPLDTHMPRVPDILGAEGLMEPEVAPEGDPRPFDLTREPVSFPADRDVRLQAMARGDEGFLLGLGYSVQRGFGGNHPFVGEIRVGEVSVEFVPEELGFAVDLGEITLTECQMVNQFAGSKDVPPQFTRGYGLAFGHSERKAMSMSLVDRALKAREFGEAAEYPAQQDEFVLYHSDNVEAAGFVEHLKLPHYVDFQGELELIRRIRREREARLAAEPETLPEAAE
;
A
#
# COMPACT_ATOMS: atom_id res chain seq x y z
N PRO A 1 -18.75 -2.63 20.89
CA PRO A 1 -18.30 -3.30 22.13
C PRO A 1 -16.81 -2.94 22.37
N GLY A 2 -16.31 -2.95 23.61
CA GLY A 2 -14.91 -2.60 23.92
C GLY A 2 -14.55 -1.11 23.95
N GLY A 3 -15.35 -0.24 23.31
CA GLY A 3 -15.12 1.21 23.28
C GLY A 3 -14.09 1.66 22.24
N GLN A 4 -13.79 2.97 22.23
CA GLN A 4 -12.77 3.57 21.36
C GLN A 4 -11.50 3.78 22.19
N VAL A 5 -10.42 3.11 21.83
CA VAL A 5 -9.14 3.14 22.53
C VAL A 5 -8.11 3.78 21.61
N LEU A 6 -7.67 5.00 21.94
CA LEU A 6 -6.71 5.73 21.11
C LEU A 6 -5.30 5.13 21.17
N GLY A 7 -4.94 4.57 22.33
CA GLY A 7 -3.58 4.08 22.58
C GLY A 7 -2.51 5.18 22.41
N PRO A 8 -1.24 4.79 22.27
CA PRO A 8 -0.17 5.72 21.90
C PRO A 8 -0.36 6.17 20.45
N THR A 9 -0.71 7.45 20.25
CA THR A 9 -0.93 8.02 18.92
C THR A 9 -0.44 9.46 18.81
N TYR A 10 0.00 9.84 17.62
CA TYR A 10 0.23 11.24 17.26
C TYR A 10 -1.05 11.94 16.78
N ASP A 11 -2.16 11.23 16.67
CA ASP A 11 -3.45 11.83 16.35
C ASP A 11 -3.80 12.91 17.38
N TYR A 12 -4.43 13.98 16.89
CA TYR A 12 -4.82 15.14 17.70
C TYR A 12 -3.66 16.01 18.27
N THR A 13 -2.40 15.65 18.04
CA THR A 13 -1.25 16.51 18.40
C THR A 13 -1.17 17.78 17.55
N HIS A 14 -0.60 18.87 18.07
CA HIS A 14 -0.19 20.00 17.24
C HIS A 14 1.16 19.70 16.58
N ARG A 15 1.25 19.87 15.26
CA ARG A 15 2.47 19.57 14.47
C ARG A 15 3.43 20.77 14.51
N LEU A 16 3.91 21.10 15.72
CA LEU A 16 4.91 22.14 15.97
C LEU A 16 6.25 21.49 16.28
N PHE A 17 7.35 22.17 15.93
CA PHE A 17 8.69 21.71 16.32
C PHE A 17 8.84 21.71 17.84
N ASP A 18 9.27 20.58 18.38
CA ASP A 18 9.60 20.43 19.79
C ASP A 18 11.10 20.71 19.99
N PHE A 19 11.43 21.97 20.27
CA PHE A 19 12.81 22.40 20.50
C PHE A 19 13.42 21.80 21.77
N ALA A 20 12.62 21.31 22.71
CA ALA A 20 13.12 20.66 23.93
C ALA A 20 13.85 19.34 23.63
N LEU A 21 13.58 18.70 22.48
CA LEU A 21 14.32 17.53 22.01
C LEU A 21 15.78 17.84 21.62
N MET A 22 16.14 19.11 21.45
CA MET A 22 17.52 19.52 21.15
C MET A 22 18.42 19.53 22.40
N ASP A 23 17.81 19.65 23.58
CA ASP A 23 18.53 19.67 24.84
C ASP A 23 18.75 18.21 25.30
N ASN A 24 20.01 17.76 25.33
CA ASN A 24 20.41 16.39 25.71
C ASN A 24 20.10 16.03 27.18
N GLU A 25 19.68 17.01 27.99
CA GLU A 25 19.09 16.75 29.29
C GLU A 25 17.60 16.57 29.05
N GLY A 26 17.10 15.34 29.12
CA GLY A 26 15.70 14.95 28.88
C GLY A 26 14.70 15.64 29.83
N GLY A 27 14.57 16.95 29.68
CA GLY A 27 13.75 17.83 30.48
C GLY A 27 12.34 17.79 29.96
N SER A 28 11.53 16.92 30.55
CA SER A 28 10.11 17.21 30.79
C SER A 28 10.01 18.45 31.69
N GLY A 29 10.37 19.62 31.15
CA GLY A 29 10.19 20.92 31.78
C GLY A 29 8.73 21.37 31.64
N PRO A 30 8.10 21.96 32.67
CA PRO A 30 6.67 22.30 32.63
C PRO A 30 6.27 23.38 31.61
N ASP A 31 7.23 24.08 31.01
CA ASP A 31 7.01 25.38 30.36
C ASP A 31 7.38 25.43 28.86
N ALA A 32 7.38 24.29 28.16
CA ALA A 32 7.39 24.30 26.69
C ALA A 32 5.96 24.57 26.16
N ALA A 33 5.53 25.83 26.26
CA ALA A 33 4.24 26.32 25.78
C ALA A 33 4.09 26.09 24.26
N GLY A 34 3.54 24.94 23.86
CA GLY A 34 3.17 24.65 22.47
C GLY A 34 2.73 23.22 22.22
N ASN A 35 3.45 22.25 22.80
CA ASN A 35 3.19 20.82 22.63
C ASN A 35 3.24 20.14 24.00
N ALA A 36 2.11 20.14 24.72
CA ALA A 36 1.99 19.29 25.90
C ALA A 36 2.10 17.83 25.41
N ARG A 37 3.27 17.22 25.57
CA ARG A 37 3.34 15.77 25.73
C ARG A 37 2.49 15.49 26.96
N LEU A 38 1.27 15.04 26.75
CA LEU A 38 0.54 14.42 27.83
C LEU A 38 1.39 13.19 28.20
N GLU A 39 1.97 13.22 29.39
CA GLU A 39 2.56 12.01 29.97
C GLU A 39 1.48 10.92 29.87
N PRO A 40 1.77 9.77 29.26
CA PRO A 40 0.79 8.73 29.07
C PRO A 40 0.28 8.29 30.45
N GLU A 41 -0.97 8.65 30.77
CA GLU A 41 -1.59 8.16 31.99
C GLU A 41 -1.88 6.66 31.80
N PRO A 42 -1.36 5.79 32.68
CA PRO A 42 -1.66 4.38 32.59
C PRO A 42 -3.17 4.18 32.73
N ALA A 43 -3.73 3.33 31.86
CA ALA A 43 -5.15 3.02 31.91
C ALA A 43 -5.52 2.47 33.30
N ALA A 44 -6.59 3.01 33.90
CA ALA A 44 -7.05 2.61 35.23
C ALA A 44 -7.53 1.14 35.29
N SER A 45 -7.78 0.52 34.14
CA SER A 45 -8.18 -0.88 34.01
C SER A 45 -7.61 -1.46 32.71
N PRO A 46 -7.28 -2.76 32.68
CA PRO A 46 -6.88 -3.41 31.44
C PRO A 46 -8.01 -3.35 30.41
N LEU A 47 -7.64 -3.49 29.13
CA LEU A 47 -8.61 -3.63 28.06
C LEU A 47 -9.46 -4.89 28.26
N ASP A 48 -10.68 -4.87 27.75
CA ASP A 48 -11.52 -6.06 27.70
C ASP A 48 -10.83 -7.13 26.84
N THR A 49 -10.68 -8.33 27.40
CA THR A 49 -10.16 -9.49 26.68
C THR A 49 -11.04 -9.89 25.49
N HIS A 50 -12.32 -9.50 25.50
CA HIS A 50 -13.26 -9.77 24.42
C HIS A 50 -13.66 -8.48 23.70
N MET A 51 -12.90 -8.15 22.66
CA MET A 51 -13.23 -7.07 21.72
C MET A 51 -13.51 -7.67 20.34
N PRO A 52 -14.78 -8.02 20.02
CA PRO A 52 -15.13 -8.58 18.72
C PRO A 52 -14.89 -7.53 17.64
N ARG A 53 -14.39 -7.98 16.49
CA ARG A 53 -14.07 -7.10 15.36
C ARG A 53 -15.34 -6.46 14.79
N VAL A 54 -15.27 -5.19 14.43
CA VAL A 54 -16.41 -4.45 13.86
C VAL A 54 -16.95 -5.14 12.60
N PRO A 55 -16.11 -5.63 11.66
CA PRO A 55 -16.59 -6.35 10.49
C PRO A 55 -17.25 -7.70 10.81
N ASP A 56 -16.92 -8.34 11.93
CA ASP A 56 -17.57 -9.59 12.36
C ASP A 56 -18.99 -9.32 12.88
N ILE A 57 -19.20 -8.19 13.57
CA ILE A 57 -20.53 -7.74 14.01
C ILE A 57 -21.43 -7.46 12.81
N LEU A 58 -20.93 -6.71 11.82
CA LEU A 58 -21.66 -6.44 10.58
C LEU A 58 -21.90 -7.73 9.77
N GLY A 59 -20.94 -8.65 9.78
CA GLY A 59 -21.05 -9.97 9.14
C GLY A 59 -22.16 -10.83 9.76
N ALA A 60 -22.34 -10.79 11.08
CA ALA A 60 -23.41 -11.53 11.76
C ALA A 60 -24.82 -11.08 11.32
N GLU A 61 -24.97 -9.85 10.83
CA GLU A 61 -26.20 -9.30 10.26
C GLU A 61 -26.30 -9.48 8.73
N GLY A 62 -25.29 -10.08 8.09
CA GLY A 62 -25.21 -10.20 6.64
C GLY A 62 -24.93 -8.88 5.91
N LEU A 63 -24.41 -7.87 6.62
CA LEU A 63 -24.13 -6.53 6.08
C LEU A 63 -22.70 -6.38 5.55
N MET A 64 -21.84 -7.37 5.75
CA MET A 64 -20.43 -7.33 5.34
C MET A 64 -20.07 -8.57 4.52
N GLU A 65 -19.40 -8.35 3.40
CA GLU A 65 -18.76 -9.39 2.60
C GLU A 65 -17.95 -10.34 3.49
N PRO A 66 -18.15 -11.67 3.47
CA PRO A 66 -17.46 -12.59 4.36
C PRO A 66 -16.00 -12.84 3.93
N GLU A 67 -15.11 -13.04 4.91
CA GLU A 67 -13.76 -13.58 4.69
C GLU A 67 -13.77 -15.06 5.06
N VAL A 68 -13.68 -15.94 4.06
CA VAL A 68 -13.77 -17.39 4.24
C VAL A 68 -12.46 -18.02 3.80
N ALA A 69 -11.87 -18.83 4.69
CA ALA A 69 -10.69 -19.63 4.34
C ALA A 69 -11.02 -20.56 3.15
N PRO A 70 -10.17 -20.65 2.13
CA PRO A 70 -10.38 -21.59 1.04
C PRO A 70 -10.48 -23.03 1.57
N GLU A 71 -11.20 -23.89 0.83
CA GLU A 71 -11.37 -25.28 1.22
C GLU A 71 -10.01 -25.98 1.39
N GLY A 72 -9.82 -26.64 2.53
CA GLY A 72 -8.58 -27.34 2.86
C GLY A 72 -7.43 -26.44 3.33
N ASP A 73 -7.65 -25.13 3.46
CA ASP A 73 -6.65 -24.13 3.91
C ASP A 73 -5.29 -24.30 3.21
N PRO A 74 -5.26 -24.14 1.87
CA PRO A 74 -4.04 -24.36 1.10
C PRO A 74 -2.98 -23.35 1.52
N ARG A 75 -1.71 -23.78 1.48
CA ARG A 75 -0.57 -22.92 1.76
C ARG A 75 -0.61 -21.69 0.82
N PRO A 76 -0.47 -20.46 1.34
CA PRO A 76 -0.44 -19.26 0.51
C PRO A 76 0.77 -19.28 -0.42
N PHE A 77 0.64 -18.62 -1.57
CA PHE A 77 1.74 -18.40 -2.50
C PHE A 77 2.90 -17.68 -1.81
N ASP A 78 4.13 -17.98 -2.23
CA ASP A 78 5.33 -17.35 -1.69
C ASP A 78 6.15 -16.70 -2.79
N LEU A 79 5.95 -15.39 -2.96
CA LEU A 79 6.65 -14.57 -3.96
C LEU A 79 8.17 -14.53 -3.74
N THR A 80 8.67 -14.95 -2.57
CA THR A 80 10.12 -15.03 -2.31
C THR A 80 10.75 -16.29 -2.90
N ARG A 81 9.92 -17.26 -3.32
CA ARG A 81 10.34 -18.56 -3.85
C ARG A 81 9.95 -18.75 -5.30
N GLU A 82 8.84 -18.16 -5.72
CA GLU A 82 8.27 -18.33 -7.05
C GLU A 82 7.99 -16.97 -7.72
N PRO A 83 8.24 -16.83 -9.03
CA PRO A 83 7.95 -15.58 -9.74
C PRO A 83 6.43 -15.36 -9.87
N VAL A 84 6.01 -14.11 -9.75
CA VAL A 84 4.59 -13.72 -9.84
C VAL A 84 4.07 -13.85 -11.28
N SER A 85 2.89 -14.43 -11.44
CA SER A 85 2.12 -14.41 -12.68
C SER A 85 0.86 -13.56 -12.54
N PHE A 86 0.45 -12.91 -13.64
CA PHE A 86 -0.78 -12.12 -13.67
C PHE A 86 -1.89 -12.83 -14.46
N PRO A 87 -3.16 -12.69 -14.05
CA PRO A 87 -3.62 -11.97 -12.87
C PRO A 87 -3.16 -12.58 -11.54
N ALA A 88 -2.85 -11.73 -10.55
CA ALA A 88 -2.37 -12.18 -9.24
C ALA A 88 -3.54 -12.47 -8.29
N ASP A 89 -3.43 -13.57 -7.54
CA ASP A 89 -4.35 -13.94 -6.47
C ASP A 89 -4.16 -13.03 -5.24
N ARG A 90 -5.19 -12.95 -4.39
CA ARG A 90 -5.25 -11.95 -3.32
C ARG A 90 -4.15 -12.15 -2.27
N ASP A 91 -3.75 -13.38 -1.99
CA ASP A 91 -2.63 -13.70 -1.10
C ASP A 91 -1.31 -13.14 -1.64
N VAL A 92 -1.03 -13.31 -2.94
CA VAL A 92 0.13 -12.71 -3.63
C VAL A 92 0.09 -11.18 -3.52
N ARG A 93 -1.08 -10.58 -3.78
CA ARG A 93 -1.26 -9.11 -3.73
C ARG A 93 -1.00 -8.57 -2.32
N LEU A 94 -1.55 -9.21 -1.28
CA LEU A 94 -1.33 -8.83 0.11
C LEU A 94 0.12 -9.04 0.56
N GLN A 95 0.75 -10.15 0.18
CA GLN A 95 2.15 -10.44 0.48
C GLN A 95 3.08 -9.39 -0.17
N ALA A 96 2.83 -9.04 -1.44
CA ALA A 96 3.60 -8.01 -2.15
C ALA A 96 3.41 -6.63 -1.50
N MET A 97 2.17 -6.23 -1.21
CA MET A 97 1.91 -4.94 -0.57
C MET A 97 2.47 -4.84 0.85
N ALA A 98 2.54 -5.95 1.61
CA ALA A 98 3.18 -5.96 2.93
C ALA A 98 4.66 -5.54 2.83
N ARG A 99 5.34 -5.97 1.77
CA ARG A 99 6.74 -5.62 1.46
C ARG A 99 6.91 -4.29 0.71
N GLY A 100 5.84 -3.81 0.07
CA GLY A 100 5.88 -2.63 -0.79
C GLY A 100 6.17 -1.32 -0.06
N ASP A 101 6.62 -0.34 -0.83
CA ASP A 101 6.91 1.02 -0.41
C ASP A 101 5.66 1.70 0.14
N GLU A 102 5.79 2.27 1.34
CA GLU A 102 4.69 2.90 2.02
C GLU A 102 4.22 4.19 1.32
N GLY A 103 5.15 4.96 0.74
CA GLY A 103 4.84 6.19 0.03
C GLY A 103 4.09 5.93 -1.28
N PHE A 104 4.51 4.92 -2.04
CA PHE A 104 3.84 4.48 -3.25
C PHE A 104 2.41 4.00 -2.97
N LEU A 105 2.24 3.09 -1.99
CA LEU A 105 0.92 2.57 -1.63
C LEU A 105 0.02 3.68 -1.06
N LEU A 106 0.57 4.60 -0.27
CA LEU A 106 -0.17 5.79 0.19
C LEU A 106 -0.65 6.64 -0.99
N GLY A 107 0.22 6.89 -1.97
CA GLY A 107 -0.12 7.65 -3.17
C GLY A 107 -1.25 6.99 -3.97
N LEU A 108 -1.20 5.67 -4.15
CA LEU A 108 -2.26 4.90 -4.79
C LEU A 108 -3.57 4.96 -3.98
N GLY A 109 -3.53 4.68 -2.68
CA GLY A 109 -4.69 4.76 -1.79
C GLY A 109 -5.32 6.16 -1.78
N TYR A 110 -4.49 7.21 -1.75
CA TYR A 110 -4.95 8.59 -1.84
C TYR A 110 -5.60 8.90 -3.20
N SER A 111 -5.08 8.35 -4.30
CA SER A 111 -5.71 8.52 -5.63
C SER A 111 -7.13 7.93 -5.68
N VAL A 112 -7.34 6.77 -5.04
CA VAL A 112 -8.67 6.14 -4.92
C VAL A 112 -9.62 7.05 -4.15
N GLN A 113 -9.18 7.63 -3.02
CA GLN A 113 -9.98 8.59 -2.25
C GLN A 113 -10.32 9.86 -3.03
N ARG A 114 -9.52 10.22 -4.04
CA ARG A 114 -9.78 11.35 -4.95
C ARG A 114 -10.65 10.98 -6.14
N GLY A 115 -11.17 9.76 -6.21
CA GLY A 115 -12.11 9.30 -7.24
C GLY A 115 -11.49 8.40 -8.32
N PHE A 116 -10.17 8.16 -8.31
CA PHE A 116 -9.50 7.28 -9.28
C PHE A 116 -9.64 5.80 -8.85
N GLY A 117 -10.86 5.27 -8.95
CA GLY A 117 -11.22 3.91 -8.55
C GLY A 117 -12.58 3.78 -7.86
N GLY A 118 -13.32 4.89 -7.70
CA GLY A 118 -14.76 4.87 -7.35
C GLY A 118 -15.12 4.35 -5.95
N ASN A 119 -14.15 4.14 -5.05
CA ASN A 119 -14.40 3.58 -3.73
C ASN A 119 -14.50 4.69 -2.67
N HIS A 120 -15.57 4.68 -1.87
CA HIS A 120 -15.73 5.55 -0.70
C HIS A 120 -15.40 4.78 0.59
N PRO A 121 -14.16 4.87 1.11
CA PRO A 121 -13.74 4.09 2.26
C PRO A 121 -14.20 4.72 3.58
N PHE A 122 -14.49 3.86 4.54
CA PHE A 122 -14.59 4.17 5.96
C PHE A 122 -13.61 3.28 6.71
N VAL A 123 -12.95 3.82 7.74
CA VAL A 123 -12.20 2.98 8.66
C VAL A 123 -13.22 2.16 9.46
N GLY A 124 -13.28 0.85 9.21
CA GLY A 124 -14.11 -0.06 10.00
C GLY A 124 -13.46 -0.31 11.35
N GLU A 125 -12.18 -0.67 11.31
CA GLU A 125 -11.38 -0.90 12.51
C GLU A 125 -9.89 -0.73 12.20
N ILE A 126 -9.16 -0.11 13.13
CA ILE A 126 -7.69 -0.16 13.21
C ILE A 126 -7.36 -0.67 14.60
N ARG A 127 -6.51 -1.70 14.70
CA ARG A 127 -6.05 -2.25 15.97
C ARG A 127 -4.55 -2.35 15.96
N VAL A 128 -3.94 -1.98 17.08
CA VAL A 128 -2.54 -2.25 17.36
C VAL A 128 -2.46 -3.11 18.60
N GLY A 129 -1.66 -4.18 18.54
CA GLY A 129 -1.52 -5.09 19.68
C GLY A 129 -0.43 -6.11 19.48
N GLU A 130 -0.14 -6.84 20.55
CA GLU A 130 0.80 -7.96 20.55
C GLU A 130 0.06 -9.24 20.18
N VAL A 131 0.67 -10.03 19.29
CA VAL A 131 0.15 -11.31 18.82
C VAL A 131 1.21 -12.37 19.03
N SER A 132 0.84 -13.48 19.68
CA SER A 132 1.72 -14.63 19.90
C SER A 132 2.02 -15.32 18.57
N VAL A 133 3.29 -15.69 18.38
CA VAL A 133 3.76 -16.43 17.21
C VAL A 133 4.04 -17.86 17.63
N GLU A 134 3.30 -18.79 17.05
CA GLU A 134 3.45 -20.22 17.34
C GLU A 134 4.05 -20.97 16.16
N PHE A 135 4.79 -22.03 16.46
CA PHE A 135 5.32 -22.97 15.48
C PHE A 135 5.07 -24.39 15.95
N VAL A 136 4.83 -25.32 15.03
CA VAL A 136 4.68 -26.75 15.33
C VAL A 136 5.92 -27.49 14.83
N PRO A 137 6.93 -27.74 15.69
CA PRO A 137 8.10 -28.53 15.30
C PRO A 137 7.72 -29.97 15.01
N GLU A 138 8.32 -30.56 13.98
CA GLU A 138 8.10 -31.96 13.62
C GLU A 138 8.48 -32.91 14.77
N GLU A 139 9.52 -32.56 15.54
CA GLU A 139 10.03 -33.34 16.66
C GLU A 139 9.10 -33.38 17.87
N LEU A 140 8.22 -32.38 18.01
CA LEU A 140 7.31 -32.25 19.15
C LEU A 140 5.85 -32.59 18.80
N GLY A 141 5.41 -32.23 17.59
CA GLY A 141 4.03 -32.48 17.13
C GLY A 141 2.95 -31.63 17.83
N PHE A 142 3.33 -30.57 18.54
CA PHE A 142 2.41 -29.60 19.15
C PHE A 142 2.94 -28.17 19.00
N ALA A 143 2.05 -27.18 19.10
CA ALA A 143 2.38 -25.77 18.98
C ALA A 143 3.25 -25.28 20.15
N VAL A 144 4.34 -24.59 19.82
CA VAL A 144 5.27 -23.95 20.75
C VAL A 144 5.21 -22.44 20.51
N ASP A 145 4.96 -21.70 21.59
CA ASP A 145 5.01 -20.24 21.60
C ASP A 145 6.46 -19.76 21.46
N LEU A 146 6.72 -18.93 20.45
CA LEU A 146 8.02 -18.33 20.15
C LEU A 146 8.15 -16.92 20.76
N GLY A 147 7.06 -16.35 21.27
CA GLY A 147 6.97 -14.98 21.76
C GLY A 147 5.97 -14.15 20.96
N GLU A 148 6.00 -12.84 21.16
CA GLU A 148 5.00 -11.91 20.64
C GLU A 148 5.60 -10.95 19.61
N ILE A 149 4.76 -10.54 18.66
CA ILE A 149 5.05 -9.47 17.72
C ILE A 149 3.98 -8.39 17.81
N THR A 150 4.39 -7.13 17.78
CA THR A 150 3.44 -6.01 17.64
C THR A 150 3.00 -5.88 16.19
N LEU A 151 1.69 -5.85 15.96
CA LEU A 151 1.08 -5.68 14.64
C LEU A 151 0.04 -4.56 14.66
N THR A 152 -0.07 -3.85 13.54
CA THR A 152 -1.23 -3.03 13.19
C THR A 152 -2.07 -3.73 12.14
N GLU A 153 -3.33 -4.02 12.46
CA GLU A 153 -4.36 -4.49 11.53
C GLU A 153 -5.29 -3.32 11.15
N CYS A 154 -5.63 -3.20 9.86
CA CYS A 154 -6.62 -2.26 9.36
C CYS A 154 -7.65 -2.98 8.47
N GLN A 155 -8.92 -2.79 8.78
CA GLN A 155 -10.04 -3.23 7.95
C GLN A 155 -10.87 -2.02 7.52
N MET A 156 -10.80 -1.68 6.23
CA MET A 156 -11.64 -0.64 5.62
C MET A 156 -12.97 -1.25 5.21
N VAL A 157 -14.03 -0.47 5.41
CA VAL A 157 -15.37 -0.74 4.89
C VAL A 157 -15.58 0.14 3.68
N ASN A 158 -15.99 -0.46 2.57
CA ASN A 158 -16.20 0.23 1.30
C ASN A 158 -17.66 0.12 0.86
N GLN A 159 -18.05 0.99 -0.07
CA GLN A 159 -19.42 1.10 -0.55
C GLN A 159 -19.99 -0.27 -0.98
N PHE A 160 -21.29 -0.43 -0.75
CA PHE A 160 -21.97 -1.72 -0.89
C PHE A 160 -22.00 -2.19 -2.34
N ALA A 161 -21.83 -3.49 -2.51
CA ALA A 161 -22.05 -4.20 -3.76
C ALA A 161 -23.18 -5.22 -3.56
N GLY A 162 -23.89 -5.53 -4.63
CA GLY A 162 -24.98 -6.51 -4.62
C GLY A 162 -25.29 -6.98 -6.03
N SER A 163 -25.90 -8.15 -6.15
CA SER A 163 -26.32 -8.72 -7.42
C SER A 163 -27.75 -9.23 -7.30
N LYS A 164 -28.23 -9.95 -8.34
CA LYS A 164 -29.52 -10.65 -8.24
C LYS A 164 -29.48 -11.79 -7.22
N ASP A 165 -28.31 -12.38 -7.01
CA ASP A 165 -28.10 -13.57 -6.19
C ASP A 165 -27.49 -13.24 -4.82
N VAL A 166 -26.85 -12.06 -4.69
CA VAL A 166 -26.18 -11.60 -3.47
C VAL A 166 -26.88 -10.33 -2.96
N PRO A 167 -27.42 -10.33 -1.73
CA PRO A 167 -28.02 -9.12 -1.17
C PRO A 167 -26.99 -7.98 -1.04
N PRO A 168 -27.42 -6.72 -1.11
CA PRO A 168 -26.51 -5.58 -0.91
C PRO A 168 -25.80 -5.67 0.44
N GLN A 169 -24.48 -5.69 0.40
CA GLN A 169 -23.61 -5.74 1.58
C GLN A 169 -22.39 -4.85 1.35
N PHE A 170 -21.80 -4.33 2.43
CA PHE A 170 -20.52 -3.64 2.34
C PHE A 170 -19.42 -4.57 1.86
N THR A 171 -18.47 -4.00 1.13
CA THR A 171 -17.24 -4.69 0.75
C THR A 171 -16.12 -4.28 1.69
N ARG A 172 -15.04 -5.07 1.76
CA ARG A 172 -13.92 -4.76 2.64
C ARG A 172 -12.57 -4.81 1.93
N GLY A 173 -11.62 -4.06 2.48
CA GLY A 173 -10.20 -4.16 2.19
C GLY A 173 -9.41 -4.52 3.45
N TYR A 174 -8.24 -5.12 3.28
CA TYR A 174 -7.40 -5.60 4.37
C TYR A 174 -5.97 -5.08 4.32
N GLY A 175 -5.43 -4.70 5.47
CA GLY A 175 -4.02 -4.35 5.61
C GLY A 175 -3.45 -4.77 6.96
N LEU A 176 -2.21 -5.23 6.95
CA LEU A 176 -1.48 -5.68 8.13
C LEU A 176 -0.02 -5.24 8.03
N ALA A 177 0.52 -4.65 9.09
CA ALA A 177 1.90 -4.18 9.15
C ALA A 177 2.51 -4.42 10.55
N PHE A 178 3.83 -4.55 10.63
CA PHE A 178 4.53 -4.64 11.92
C PHE A 178 4.55 -3.31 12.68
N GLY A 179 4.59 -3.40 14.01
CA GLY A 179 4.69 -2.24 14.89
C GLY A 179 3.43 -1.35 14.84
N HIS A 180 3.63 -0.04 14.96
CA HIS A 180 2.57 0.98 14.91
C HIS A 180 2.42 1.60 13.50
N SER A 181 2.60 0.81 12.44
CA SER A 181 2.59 1.29 11.04
C SER A 181 1.16 1.44 10.48
N GLU A 182 0.34 2.27 11.12
CA GLU A 182 -1.08 2.49 10.77
C GLU A 182 -1.26 3.00 9.34
N ARG A 183 -0.47 3.99 8.92
CA ARG A 183 -0.57 4.54 7.57
C ARG A 183 -0.28 3.50 6.49
N LYS A 184 0.67 2.58 6.73
CA LYS A 184 0.93 1.45 5.84
C LYS A 184 -0.27 0.50 5.78
N ALA A 185 -0.77 0.07 6.94
CA ALA A 185 -1.92 -0.83 7.01
C ALA A 185 -3.18 -0.24 6.35
N MET A 186 -3.46 1.05 6.57
CA MET A 186 -4.55 1.76 5.90
C MET A 186 -4.36 1.81 4.38
N SER A 187 -3.16 2.12 3.91
CA SER A 187 -2.85 2.20 2.48
C SER A 187 -3.02 0.83 1.81
N MET A 188 -2.53 -0.24 2.45
CA MET A 188 -2.74 -1.61 2.01
C MET A 188 -4.22 -1.96 1.92
N SER A 189 -5.02 -1.62 2.95
CA SER A 189 -6.46 -1.89 2.97
C SER A 189 -7.21 -1.19 1.83
N LEU A 190 -6.87 0.06 1.54
CA LEU A 190 -7.45 0.82 0.42
C LEU A 190 -7.11 0.18 -0.94
N VAL A 191 -5.83 -0.19 -1.13
CA VAL A 191 -5.36 -0.77 -2.39
C VAL A 191 -5.84 -2.21 -2.56
N ASP A 192 -5.90 -3.01 -1.49
CA ASP A 192 -6.49 -4.36 -1.51
C ASP A 192 -7.90 -4.30 -2.10
N ARG A 193 -8.79 -3.47 -1.55
CA ARG A 193 -10.15 -3.34 -2.09
C ARG A 193 -10.16 -2.86 -3.55
N ALA A 194 -9.28 -1.96 -3.94
CA ALA A 194 -9.21 -1.50 -5.33
C ALA A 194 -8.79 -2.64 -6.28
N LEU A 195 -7.89 -3.52 -5.85
CA LEU A 195 -7.44 -4.69 -6.62
C LEU A 195 -8.49 -5.82 -6.69
N LYS A 196 -9.52 -5.78 -5.83
CA LYS A 196 -10.68 -6.67 -5.92
C LYS A 196 -11.65 -6.32 -7.06
N ALA A 197 -11.29 -5.35 -7.93
CA ALA A 197 -12.13 -4.91 -9.05
C ALA A 197 -12.66 -6.07 -9.91
N ARG A 198 -11.81 -7.05 -10.24
CA ARG A 198 -12.20 -8.23 -11.02
C ARG A 198 -13.23 -9.10 -10.30
N GLU A 199 -13.10 -9.25 -8.99
CA GLU A 199 -14.00 -10.06 -8.15
C GLU A 199 -15.39 -9.41 -8.05
N PHE A 200 -15.47 -8.07 -8.14
CA PHE A 200 -16.74 -7.32 -8.14
C PHE A 200 -17.27 -6.94 -9.53
N GLY A 201 -16.59 -7.34 -10.61
CA GLY A 201 -16.98 -6.98 -11.98
C GLY A 201 -16.81 -5.48 -12.30
N GLU A 202 -15.92 -4.80 -11.57
CA GLU A 202 -15.56 -3.40 -11.78
C GLU A 202 -14.51 -3.27 -12.90
N ALA A 203 -14.56 -2.19 -13.66
CA ALA A 203 -13.54 -1.89 -14.67
C ALA A 203 -12.24 -1.37 -13.99
N ALA A 204 -11.09 -1.92 -14.40
CA ALA A 204 -9.77 -1.49 -13.94
C ALA A 204 -9.24 -0.29 -14.75
N GLU A 205 -9.90 0.87 -14.60
CA GLU A 205 -9.60 2.08 -15.36
C GLU A 205 -8.39 2.84 -14.79
N TYR A 206 -8.09 2.65 -13.50
CA TYR A 206 -7.08 3.41 -12.78
C TYR A 206 -5.95 2.53 -12.25
N PRO A 207 -4.74 3.09 -12.04
CA PRO A 207 -3.57 2.32 -11.61
C PRO A 207 -3.78 1.48 -10.34
N ALA A 208 -4.52 1.99 -9.37
CA ALA A 208 -4.78 1.29 -8.11
C ALA A 208 -5.65 0.03 -8.27
N GLN A 209 -6.32 -0.16 -9.42
CA GLN A 209 -7.16 -1.32 -9.73
C GLN A 209 -6.43 -2.35 -10.61
N GLN A 210 -5.16 -2.10 -10.96
CA GLN A 210 -4.38 -2.91 -11.90
C GLN A 210 -3.27 -3.63 -11.13
N ASP A 211 -3.45 -4.93 -10.86
CA ASP A 211 -2.51 -5.72 -10.05
C ASP A 211 -1.09 -5.74 -10.64
N GLU A 212 -0.93 -5.85 -11.95
CA GLU A 212 0.39 -5.76 -12.60
C GLU A 212 1.08 -4.41 -12.35
N PHE A 213 0.36 -3.31 -12.48
CA PHE A 213 0.93 -1.98 -12.22
C PHE A 213 1.28 -1.79 -10.74
N VAL A 214 0.40 -2.21 -9.84
CA VAL A 214 0.66 -2.06 -8.39
C VAL A 214 1.85 -2.91 -7.97
N LEU A 215 1.87 -4.20 -8.31
CA LEU A 215 2.87 -5.13 -7.79
C LEU A 215 4.27 -4.79 -8.33
N TYR A 216 4.43 -4.58 -9.63
CA TYR A 216 5.75 -4.30 -10.23
C TYR A 216 6.36 -2.94 -9.90
N HIS A 217 5.61 -2.03 -9.29
CA HIS A 217 6.12 -0.71 -8.90
C HIS A 217 6.10 -0.48 -7.38
N SER A 218 5.76 -1.52 -6.60
CA SER A 218 5.64 -1.40 -5.14
C SER A 218 6.93 -1.72 -4.39
N ASP A 219 7.75 -2.70 -4.80
CA ASP A 219 8.96 -3.07 -4.07
C ASP A 219 10.07 -2.03 -4.33
N ASN A 220 10.40 -1.21 -3.31
CA ASN A 220 11.43 -0.19 -3.44
C ASN A 220 12.85 -0.76 -3.50
N VAL A 221 13.07 -2.03 -3.13
CA VAL A 221 14.37 -2.68 -3.35
C VAL A 221 14.64 -2.81 -4.84
N GLU A 222 13.64 -3.22 -5.61
CA GLU A 222 13.70 -3.29 -7.07
C GLU A 222 13.69 -1.89 -7.68
N ALA A 223 12.72 -1.05 -7.29
CA ALA A 223 12.53 0.27 -7.90
C ALA A 223 13.72 1.20 -7.67
N ALA A 224 14.27 1.26 -6.44
CA ALA A 224 15.45 2.08 -6.16
C ALA A 224 16.67 1.57 -6.93
N GLY A 225 16.90 0.25 -6.93
CA GLY A 225 18.00 -0.35 -7.69
C GLY A 225 17.93 -0.02 -9.18
N PHE A 226 16.74 -0.15 -9.78
CA PHE A 226 16.54 0.12 -11.20
C PHE A 226 16.50 1.63 -11.53
N VAL A 227 16.08 2.53 -10.66
CA VAL A 227 16.22 3.97 -10.97
C VAL A 227 17.68 4.39 -10.84
N GLU A 228 18.37 3.91 -9.81
CA GLU A 228 19.73 4.30 -9.52
C GLU A 228 20.78 3.70 -10.45
N HIS A 229 20.45 2.60 -11.15
CA HIS A 229 21.37 1.99 -12.12
C HIS A 229 21.80 2.98 -13.22
N LEU A 230 20.98 4.01 -13.52
CA LEU A 230 21.31 5.05 -14.51
C LEU A 230 22.63 5.79 -14.21
N LYS A 231 23.12 5.74 -12.97
CA LYS A 231 24.45 6.25 -12.58
C LYS A 231 25.60 5.42 -13.17
N LEU A 232 25.35 4.16 -13.56
CA LEU A 232 26.34 3.29 -14.17
C LEU A 232 26.69 3.77 -15.59
N PRO A 233 27.84 3.36 -16.14
CA PRO A 233 28.24 3.81 -17.47
C PRO A 233 27.33 3.25 -18.58
N HIS A 234 26.59 4.13 -19.25
CA HIS A 234 25.74 3.81 -20.42
C HIS A 234 26.33 4.35 -21.75
N TYR A 235 27.64 4.63 -21.79
CA TYR A 235 28.26 5.30 -22.93
C TYR A 235 28.27 4.48 -24.23
N VAL A 236 28.18 3.15 -24.14
CA VAL A 236 28.10 2.28 -25.34
C VAL A 236 26.74 2.42 -26.01
N ASP A 237 25.65 2.22 -25.25
CA ASP A 237 24.29 2.36 -25.77
C ASP A 237 24.03 3.81 -26.23
N PHE A 238 24.49 4.79 -25.45
CA PHE A 238 24.40 6.20 -25.82
C PHE A 238 25.14 6.51 -27.12
N GLN A 239 26.29 5.88 -27.37
CA GLN A 239 27.02 6.05 -28.63
C GLN A 239 26.25 5.46 -29.82
N GLY A 240 25.53 4.35 -29.63
CA GLY A 240 24.62 3.79 -30.63
C GLY A 240 23.52 4.78 -31.03
N GLU A 241 22.85 5.37 -30.04
CA GLU A 241 21.83 6.40 -30.26
C GLU A 241 22.41 7.67 -30.92
N LEU A 242 23.60 8.11 -30.51
CA LEU A 242 24.29 9.23 -31.14
C LEU A 242 24.60 8.98 -32.62
N GLU A 243 24.99 7.76 -32.98
CA GLU A 243 25.27 7.38 -34.37
C GLU A 243 24.00 7.42 -35.22
N LEU A 244 22.90 6.89 -34.70
CA LEU A 244 21.58 6.94 -35.34
C LEU A 244 21.14 8.38 -35.59
N ILE A 245 21.20 9.25 -34.57
CA ILE A 245 20.86 10.67 -34.70
C ILE A 245 21.73 11.35 -35.75
N ARG A 246 23.04 11.10 -35.74
CA ARG A 246 23.97 11.66 -36.73
C ARG A 246 23.64 11.20 -38.15
N ARG A 247 23.25 9.93 -38.33
CA ARG A 247 22.82 9.41 -39.64
C ARG A 247 21.55 10.09 -40.13
N ILE A 248 20.51 10.19 -39.30
CA ILE A 248 19.24 10.87 -39.65
C ILE A 248 19.49 12.33 -40.04
N ARG A 249 20.40 13.04 -39.34
CA ARG A 249 20.76 14.42 -39.68
C ARG A 249 21.44 14.52 -41.04
N ARG A 250 22.41 13.65 -41.34
CA ARG A 250 23.09 13.62 -42.65
C ARG A 250 22.12 13.34 -43.80
N GLU A 251 21.18 12.40 -43.62
CA GLU A 251 20.16 12.08 -44.62
C GLU A 251 19.22 13.28 -44.88
N ARG A 252 18.81 13.98 -43.81
CA ARG A 252 18.00 15.20 -43.94
C ARG A 252 18.74 16.30 -44.68
N GLU A 253 20.01 16.55 -44.33
CA GLU A 253 20.85 17.56 -44.99
C GLU A 253 21.05 17.23 -46.46
N ALA A 254 21.32 15.97 -46.80
CA ALA A 254 21.44 15.52 -48.18
C ALA A 254 20.13 15.71 -48.97
N ARG A 255 18.97 15.43 -48.35
CA ARG A 255 17.66 15.67 -48.98
C ARG A 255 17.41 17.15 -49.24
N LEU A 256 17.68 18.02 -48.27
CA LEU A 256 17.52 19.47 -48.42
C LEU A 256 18.48 20.05 -49.48
N ALA A 257 19.69 19.50 -49.59
CA ALA A 257 20.63 19.88 -50.64
C ALA A 257 20.23 19.37 -52.04
N ALA A 258 19.38 18.35 -52.12
CA ALA A 258 18.89 17.75 -53.36
C ALA A 258 17.53 18.32 -53.82
N GLU A 259 16.81 19.07 -52.97
CA GLU A 259 15.66 19.87 -53.39
C GLU A 259 16.17 21.11 -54.13
N PRO A 260 15.90 21.26 -55.44
CA PRO A 260 16.33 22.44 -56.16
C PRO A 260 15.62 23.67 -55.59
N GLU A 261 16.36 24.78 -55.43
CA GLU A 261 15.74 26.11 -55.27
C GLU A 261 14.69 26.24 -56.38
N THR A 262 13.42 26.29 -56.01
CA THR A 262 12.39 26.80 -56.91
C THR A 262 12.83 28.21 -57.28
N LEU A 263 13.42 28.33 -58.47
CA LEU A 263 13.75 29.59 -59.12
C LEU A 263 12.55 30.53 -58.92
N PRO A 264 12.72 31.72 -58.31
CA PRO A 264 11.75 32.76 -58.50
C PRO A 264 11.78 33.07 -60.00
N GLU A 265 10.70 32.70 -60.67
CA GLU A 265 10.47 33.00 -62.08
C GLU A 265 10.67 34.52 -62.26
N ALA A 266 11.75 34.88 -62.97
CA ALA A 266 12.06 36.26 -63.27
C ALA A 266 11.22 36.69 -64.48
N ALA A 267 10.35 37.68 -64.22
CA ALA A 267 9.78 38.67 -65.13
C ALA A 267 8.90 38.21 -66.31
N GLU A 268 7.63 38.64 -66.27
CA GLU A 268 7.08 39.62 -67.21
C GLU A 268 6.25 40.67 -66.45
#